data_AF-A0A917ZKR9-F1
#
_entry.id   AF-A0A917ZKR9-F1
#
_cell.length_a   1.000
_cell.length_b   1.000
_cell.length_c   1.000
_cell.angle_alpha   90.00
_cell.angle_beta   90.00
_cell.angle_gamma   90.00
#
_symmetry.space_group_name_H-M   'P 1'
#
loop_
_entity.id
_entity.type
_entity.pdbx_description
1 polymer ?
#
loop_
_entity_poly.entity_id
_entity_poly.type
_entity_poly.pdbx_seq_one_letter_code
_entity_poly.pdbx_strand_id
1 'polypeptide(L)'
;MRPPILCSASVLVISLVGPVVATSTAFAASQRECAIWLCLPGGFPLGCEAAKSAMMDRLDDGKSPLPSFTSCSIDTQGRGSRQMSYDFNYAALIEAHTLCTRWRSGGDESYCASWESIPQHMVKGARCRSDRDGNRVPAFCVRTFRYVDVFVDHQRAGDTYFW
;
A
#
# COMPACT_ATOMS: atom_id res chain seq x y z
N MET A 1 -57.27 -26.85 65.65
CA MET A 1 -57.16 -27.33 64.25
C MET A 1 -55.70 -27.16 63.80
N ARG A 2 -55.05 -28.25 63.37
CA ARG A 2 -53.73 -28.32 62.68
C ARG A 2 -53.98 -28.16 61.15
N PRO A 3 -53.01 -27.79 60.28
CA PRO A 3 -51.65 -28.37 60.26
C PRO A 3 -50.45 -27.42 59.95
N PRO A 4 -49.21 -27.93 60.10
CA PRO A 4 -47.95 -27.27 59.73
C PRO A 4 -47.41 -27.79 58.37
N ILE A 5 -46.58 -27.01 57.67
CA ILE A 5 -45.76 -27.51 56.55
C ILE A 5 -44.36 -26.86 56.59
N LEU A 6 -43.35 -27.71 56.83
CA LEU A 6 -41.94 -27.50 56.51
C LEU A 6 -41.72 -27.56 55.00
N CYS A 7 -40.77 -26.79 54.47
CA CYS A 7 -39.93 -27.05 53.28
C CYS A 7 -39.11 -25.77 53.05
N SER A 8 -37.84 -25.73 52.66
CA SER A 8 -36.78 -26.70 52.42
C SER A 8 -35.53 -25.81 52.27
N ALA A 9 -34.42 -26.15 52.90
CA ALA A 9 -33.17 -25.41 52.74
C ALA A 9 -32.55 -25.76 51.37
N SER A 10 -32.63 -24.86 50.40
CA SER A 10 -31.91 -25.00 49.12
C SER A 10 -30.59 -24.24 49.21
N VAL A 11 -29.50 -24.96 49.45
CA VAL A 11 -28.13 -24.46 49.30
C VAL A 11 -27.80 -24.45 47.81
N LEU A 12 -27.73 -23.26 47.22
CA LEU A 12 -27.36 -23.06 45.82
C LEU A 12 -25.85 -22.77 45.76
N VAL A 13 -25.06 -23.80 45.44
CA VAL A 13 -23.61 -23.67 45.23
C VAL A 13 -23.39 -23.07 43.85
N ILE A 14 -23.11 -21.76 43.79
CA ILE A 14 -22.76 -21.06 42.55
C ILE A 14 -21.25 -21.21 42.33
N SER A 15 -20.86 -22.20 41.53
CA SER A 15 -19.48 -22.32 41.03
C SER A 15 -19.19 -21.17 40.06
N LEU A 16 -18.40 -20.18 40.49
CA LEU A 16 -17.79 -19.18 39.61
C LEU A 16 -16.74 -19.86 38.72
N VAL A 17 -17.16 -20.31 37.53
CA VAL A 17 -16.23 -20.61 36.45
C VAL A 17 -15.91 -19.28 35.77
N GLY A 18 -14.79 -18.67 36.16
CA GLY A 18 -14.32 -17.41 35.57
C GLY A 18 -14.04 -17.59 34.07
N PRO A 19 -14.40 -16.61 33.22
CA PRO A 19 -14.14 -16.72 31.78
C PRO A 19 -12.63 -16.65 31.56
N VAL A 20 -12.06 -17.75 31.05
CA VAL A 20 -10.72 -17.76 30.49
C VAL A 20 -10.77 -16.89 29.24
N VAL A 21 -10.24 -15.67 29.33
CA VAL A 21 -10.06 -14.79 28.17
C VAL A 21 -8.97 -15.41 27.32
N ALA A 22 -9.39 -16.23 26.33
CA ALA A 22 -8.48 -16.74 25.32
C ALA A 22 -8.00 -15.55 24.48
N THR A 23 -6.77 -15.10 24.74
CA THR A 23 -6.06 -14.21 23.83
C THR A 23 -5.73 -15.01 22.58
N SER A 24 -6.61 -14.96 21.58
CA SER A 24 -6.35 -15.51 20.26
C SER A 24 -5.22 -14.70 19.63
N THR A 25 -4.00 -15.21 19.70
CA THR A 25 -2.92 -14.81 18.80
C THR A 25 -3.26 -15.35 17.42
N ALA A 26 -4.15 -14.67 16.72
CA ALA A 26 -4.32 -14.86 15.29
C ALA A 26 -3.00 -14.49 14.61
N PHE A 27 -2.59 -15.26 13.60
CA PHE A 27 -1.62 -14.83 12.58
C PHE A 27 -2.26 -13.74 11.68
N ALA A 28 -2.88 -12.75 12.31
CA ALA A 28 -3.46 -11.59 11.67
C ALA A 28 -2.34 -10.59 11.40
N ALA A 29 -2.40 -9.91 10.26
CA ALA A 29 -1.58 -8.72 10.05
C ALA A 29 -1.71 -7.81 11.27
N SER A 30 -0.58 -7.30 11.78
CA SER A 30 -0.62 -6.47 12.99
C SER A 30 -1.48 -5.23 12.74
N GLN A 31 -2.00 -4.60 13.79
CA GLN A 31 -2.80 -3.37 13.63
C GLN A 31 -2.05 -2.29 12.83
N ARG A 32 -0.71 -2.24 12.96
CA ARG A 32 0.15 -1.32 12.20
C ARG A 32 0.25 -1.69 10.73
N GLU A 33 0.32 -2.98 10.39
CA GLU A 33 0.31 -3.45 9.01
C GLU A 33 -1.06 -3.22 8.35
N CYS A 34 -2.15 -3.42 9.07
CA CYS A 34 -3.48 -3.13 8.55
C CYS A 34 -3.73 -1.63 8.37
N ALA A 35 -3.13 -0.78 9.21
CA ALA A 35 -3.19 0.67 9.05
C ALA A 35 -2.52 1.16 7.74
N ILE A 36 -1.66 0.35 7.09
CA ILE A 36 -1.07 0.71 5.79
C ILE A 36 -2.17 0.99 4.76
N TRP A 37 -3.24 0.19 4.73
CA TRP A 37 -4.37 0.37 3.81
C TRP A 37 -5.08 1.73 3.95
N LEU A 38 -5.06 2.31 5.16
CA LEU A 38 -5.68 3.60 5.46
C LEU A 38 -4.72 4.77 5.21
N CYS A 39 -3.45 4.59 5.55
CA CYS A 39 -2.45 5.64 5.53
C CYS A 39 -1.80 5.86 4.15
N LEU A 40 -1.70 4.80 3.35
CA LEU A 40 -0.96 4.81 2.10
C LEU A 40 -1.57 5.71 1.00
N PRO A 41 -2.91 5.77 0.80
CA PRO A 41 -3.52 6.70 -0.16
C PRO A 41 -3.16 8.17 0.09
N GLY A 42 -2.89 8.55 1.34
CA GLY A 42 -2.46 9.89 1.71
C GLY A 42 -0.94 10.09 1.73
N GLY A 43 -0.16 9.09 1.30
CA GLY A 43 1.30 9.14 1.31
C GLY A 43 1.93 9.10 2.70
N PHE A 44 1.24 8.49 3.68
CA PHE A 44 1.62 8.48 5.11
C PHE A 44 1.73 9.89 5.71
N PRO A 45 0.59 10.58 5.92
CA PRO A 45 0.57 11.86 6.62
C PRO A 45 1.03 11.71 8.09
N LEU A 46 1.13 12.84 8.80
CA LEU A 46 1.43 12.84 10.24
C LEU A 46 0.48 11.90 11.00
N GLY A 47 1.03 11.07 11.88
CA GLY A 47 0.30 10.02 12.62
C GLY A 47 0.27 8.64 11.94
N CYS A 48 0.80 8.52 10.71
CA CYS A 48 0.91 7.26 9.99
C CYS A 48 2.34 6.66 9.97
N GLU A 49 3.24 7.15 10.83
CA GLU A 49 4.64 6.75 10.88
C GLU A 49 4.80 5.26 11.21
N ALA A 50 3.97 4.75 12.12
CA ALA A 50 3.95 3.34 12.49
C ALA A 50 3.52 2.44 11.32
N ALA A 51 2.58 2.90 10.49
CA ALA A 51 2.16 2.18 9.29
C ALA A 51 3.26 2.23 8.21
N LYS A 52 3.91 3.38 8.03
CA LYS A 52 5.05 3.52 7.12
C LYS A 52 6.20 2.59 7.51
N SER A 53 6.54 2.56 8.79
CA SER A 53 7.56 1.63 9.32
C SER A 53 7.17 0.19 9.04
N ALA A 54 5.93 -0.21 9.36
CA ALA A 54 5.46 -1.56 9.08
C ALA A 54 5.51 -1.93 7.60
N MET A 55 5.22 -0.99 6.70
CA MET A 55 5.37 -1.21 5.25
C MET A 55 6.84 -1.44 4.87
N MET A 56 7.76 -0.63 5.38
CA MET A 56 9.18 -0.78 5.09
C MET A 56 9.74 -2.08 5.67
N ASP A 57 9.39 -2.43 6.91
CA ASP A 57 9.78 -3.69 7.54
C ASP A 57 9.33 -4.91 6.71
N ARG A 58 8.11 -4.87 6.16
CA ARG A 58 7.62 -5.92 5.24
C ARG A 58 8.47 -6.02 3.98
N LEU A 59 8.87 -4.88 3.40
CA LEU A 59 9.69 -4.85 2.19
C LEU A 59 11.11 -5.36 2.46
N ASP A 60 11.67 -5.05 3.62
CA ASP A 60 12.97 -5.54 4.07
C ASP A 60 12.94 -7.05 4.34
N ASP A 61 11.80 -7.56 4.83
CA ASP A 61 11.51 -9.00 4.95
C ASP A 61 11.21 -9.69 3.59
N GLY A 62 11.24 -8.96 2.47
CA GLY A 62 10.91 -9.49 1.14
C GLY A 62 9.43 -9.83 0.93
N LYS A 63 8.55 -9.31 1.79
CA LYS A 63 7.09 -9.42 1.67
C LYS A 63 6.54 -8.27 0.83
N SER A 64 5.28 -8.44 0.39
CA SER A 64 4.55 -7.35 -0.27
C SER A 64 4.35 -6.14 0.65
N PRO A 65 4.31 -4.90 0.10
CA PRO A 65 4.20 -3.67 0.89
C PRO A 65 2.92 -3.63 1.74
N LEU A 66 1.82 -4.19 1.25
CA LEU A 66 0.58 -4.33 2.02
C LEU A 66 0.35 -5.79 2.40
N PRO A 67 -0.21 -6.05 3.59
CA PRO A 67 -0.78 -7.35 3.91
C PRO A 67 -1.99 -7.65 3.01
N SER A 68 -2.42 -8.91 3.00
CA SER A 68 -3.70 -9.26 2.39
C SER A 68 -4.82 -8.40 2.96
N PHE A 69 -5.68 -7.84 2.11
CA PHE A 69 -6.80 -7.03 2.58
C PHE A 69 -7.73 -7.85 3.49
N THR A 70 -7.96 -9.13 3.16
CA THR A 70 -8.84 -10.02 3.95
C THR A 70 -8.36 -10.21 5.39
N SER A 71 -7.05 -10.13 5.66
CA SER A 71 -6.53 -10.19 7.04
C SER A 71 -6.76 -8.91 7.84
N CYS A 72 -7.16 -7.82 7.17
CA CYS A 72 -7.38 -6.50 7.74
C CYS A 72 -8.84 -6.04 7.66
N SER A 73 -9.66 -6.67 6.82
CA SER A 73 -11.08 -6.43 6.74
C SER A 73 -11.79 -7.15 7.89
N ILE A 74 -12.47 -6.39 8.75
CA ILE A 74 -13.47 -6.97 9.65
C ILE A 74 -14.71 -7.19 8.81
N ASP A 75 -15.22 -8.42 8.78
CA ASP A 75 -16.44 -8.77 8.04
C ASP A 75 -17.64 -8.06 8.70
N THR A 76 -17.94 -6.84 8.26
CA THR A 76 -19.08 -6.08 8.77
C THR A 76 -20.33 -6.55 8.05
N GLN A 77 -21.05 -7.49 8.67
CA GLN A 77 -22.38 -7.93 8.24
C GLN A 77 -23.25 -6.71 7.87
N GLY A 78 -23.50 -6.50 6.58
CA GLY A 78 -24.45 -5.50 6.08
C GLY A 78 -23.90 -4.18 5.52
N ARG A 79 -22.58 -3.95 5.47
CA ARG A 79 -22.00 -2.89 4.62
C ARG A 79 -21.22 -3.56 3.50
N GLY A 80 -21.59 -3.29 2.25
CA GLY A 80 -20.97 -3.89 1.07
C GLY A 80 -19.45 -3.96 1.22
N SER A 81 -18.90 -5.17 1.06
CA SER A 81 -17.47 -5.44 1.15
C SER A 81 -16.75 -4.64 0.07
N ARG A 82 -16.09 -3.54 0.45
CA ARG A 82 -15.25 -2.79 -0.48
C ARG A 82 -14.06 -3.64 -0.86
N GLN A 83 -13.79 -3.75 -2.15
CA GLN A 83 -12.64 -4.49 -2.65
C GLN A 83 -11.43 -3.55 -2.68
N MET A 84 -10.48 -3.76 -1.76
CA MET A 84 -9.20 -3.04 -1.80
C MET A 84 -8.12 -3.90 -2.45
N SER A 85 -7.37 -3.29 -3.37
CA SER A 85 -6.21 -3.89 -4.03
C SER A 85 -5.09 -2.89 -4.17
N TYR A 86 -3.90 -3.34 -4.55
CA TYR A 86 -2.77 -2.46 -4.82
C TYR A 86 -1.98 -2.94 -6.04
N ASP A 87 -1.31 -2.00 -6.71
CA ASP A 87 -0.25 -2.29 -7.68
C ASP A 87 1.07 -1.81 -7.10
N PHE A 88 2.09 -2.65 -7.13
CA PHE A 88 3.42 -2.37 -6.62
C PHE A 88 4.47 -2.77 -7.65
N ASN A 89 5.27 -1.81 -8.09
CA ASN A 89 6.32 -2.06 -9.06
C ASN A 89 7.42 -0.99 -8.98
N TYR A 90 8.27 -0.94 -9.99
CA TYR A 90 9.33 0.04 -10.12
C TYR A 90 8.91 1.20 -11.02
N ALA A 91 9.49 2.36 -10.75
CA ALA A 91 9.39 3.53 -11.61
C ALA A 91 10.78 4.11 -11.92
N ALA A 92 10.89 4.67 -13.11
CA ALA A 92 12.05 5.37 -13.60
C ALA A 92 11.84 6.88 -13.42
N LEU A 93 12.74 7.56 -12.70
CA LEU A 93 12.79 9.01 -12.67
C LEU A 93 13.54 9.51 -13.90
N ILE A 94 12.80 10.17 -14.79
CA ILE A 94 13.32 10.82 -15.99
C ILE A 94 13.58 12.28 -15.63
N GLU A 95 14.82 12.74 -15.75
CA GLU A 95 15.17 14.13 -15.47
C GLU A 95 14.57 15.09 -16.50
N ALA A 96 14.49 16.37 -16.15
CA ALA A 96 14.06 17.38 -17.09
C ALA A 96 15.04 17.47 -18.26
N HIS A 97 14.54 17.43 -19.49
CA HIS A 97 15.38 17.42 -20.69
C HIS A 97 14.65 18.09 -21.85
N THR A 98 15.38 18.33 -22.94
CA THR A 98 14.81 18.92 -24.15
C THR A 98 14.87 17.92 -25.29
N LEU A 99 13.74 17.71 -25.97
CA LEU A 99 13.65 16.84 -27.13
C LEU A 99 13.51 17.68 -28.40
N CYS A 100 14.25 17.29 -29.43
CA CYS A 100 14.00 17.83 -30.75
C CYS A 100 12.71 17.22 -31.31
N THR A 101 11.69 18.04 -31.54
CA THR A 101 10.40 17.61 -32.09
C THR A 101 10.30 17.80 -33.59
N ARG A 102 11.19 18.62 -34.17
CA ARG A 102 11.21 18.87 -35.62
C ARG A 102 12.61 19.10 -36.13
N TRP A 103 13.07 18.15 -36.93
CA TRP A 103 14.29 18.29 -37.72
C TRP A 103 14.01 18.99 -39.04
N ARG A 104 14.95 19.82 -39.50
CA ARG A 104 14.96 20.41 -40.84
C ARG A 104 16.30 20.13 -41.49
N SER A 105 16.29 19.98 -42.80
CA SER A 105 17.50 19.84 -43.61
C SER A 105 17.72 21.11 -44.40
N GLY A 106 18.96 21.62 -44.39
CA GLY A 106 19.40 22.72 -45.22
C GLY A 106 20.69 22.31 -45.94
N GLY A 107 20.60 22.03 -47.24
CA GLY A 107 21.72 21.40 -47.96
C GLY A 107 21.99 19.99 -47.41
N ASP A 108 23.26 19.71 -47.11
CA ASP A 108 23.72 18.41 -46.58
C ASP A 108 23.68 18.29 -45.05
N GLU A 109 23.22 19.33 -44.33
CA GLU A 109 23.18 19.34 -42.85
C GLU A 109 21.73 19.29 -42.32
N SER A 110 21.51 18.53 -41.23
CA SER A 110 20.27 18.52 -40.48
C SER A 110 20.43 19.25 -39.15
N TYR A 111 19.53 20.18 -38.85
CA TYR A 111 19.49 20.86 -37.56
C TYR A 111 18.10 20.75 -36.92
N CYS A 112 18.06 20.86 -35.60
CA CYS A 112 16.80 20.87 -34.89
C CYS A 112 16.16 22.25 -34.98
N ALA A 113 15.00 22.33 -35.63
CA ALA A 113 14.26 23.57 -35.82
C ALA A 113 13.19 23.82 -34.74
N SER A 114 12.94 22.83 -33.87
CA SER A 114 11.95 22.96 -32.80
C SER A 114 12.29 22.06 -31.63
N TRP A 115 12.25 22.66 -30.45
CA TRP A 115 12.57 22.01 -29.19
C TRP A 115 11.33 21.96 -28.30
N GLU A 116 11.16 20.87 -27.57
CA GLU A 116 10.16 20.71 -26.52
C GLU A 116 10.85 20.40 -25.20
N SER A 117 10.51 21.15 -24.14
CA SER A 117 11.02 20.92 -22.80
C SER A 117 10.12 19.95 -22.06
N ILE A 118 10.65 18.77 -21.76
CA ILE A 118 9.97 17.76 -20.97
C ILE A 118 10.38 17.95 -19.51
N PRO A 119 9.43 18.23 -18.60
CA PRO A 119 9.75 18.35 -17.19
C PRO A 119 10.13 16.98 -16.60
N GLN A 120 10.80 17.01 -15.45
CA GLN A 120 11.09 15.80 -14.69
C GLN A 120 9.79 15.05 -14.35
N HIS A 121 9.77 13.74 -14.58
CA HIS A 121 8.59 12.91 -14.34
C HIS A 121 8.96 11.45 -14.03
N MET A 122 7.98 10.70 -13.50
CA MET A 122 8.11 9.28 -13.21
C MET A 122 7.47 8.45 -14.32
N VAL A 123 8.18 7.43 -14.80
CA VAL A 123 7.66 6.43 -15.75
C VAL A 123 7.47 5.11 -15.00
N LYS A 124 6.22 4.70 -14.80
CA LYS A 124 5.86 3.46 -14.09
C LYS A 124 6.15 2.22 -14.94
N GLY A 125 6.49 1.12 -14.27
CA GLY A 125 6.83 -0.15 -14.89
C GLY A 125 8.23 -0.20 -15.51
N ALA A 126 9.01 0.86 -15.35
CA ALA A 126 10.37 0.96 -15.88
C ALA A 126 11.40 1.03 -14.74
N ARG A 127 12.59 0.51 -15.02
CA ARG A 127 13.78 0.70 -14.19
C ARG A 127 14.84 1.40 -15.03
N CYS A 128 15.58 2.31 -14.41
CA CYS A 128 16.77 2.83 -15.04
C CYS A 128 17.84 1.74 -15.11
N ARG A 129 18.29 1.43 -16.33
CA ARG A 129 19.41 0.54 -16.61
C ARG A 129 20.32 1.16 -17.66
N SER A 130 21.56 0.69 -17.73
CA SER A 130 22.44 1.03 -18.86
C SER A 130 22.42 -0.13 -19.84
N ASP A 131 22.35 0.17 -21.13
CA ASP A 131 22.52 -0.83 -22.17
C ASP A 131 24.01 -1.17 -22.38
N ARG A 132 24.29 -2.01 -23.39
CA ARG A 132 25.65 -2.47 -23.70
C ARG A 132 26.55 -1.33 -24.18
N ASP A 133 25.96 -0.27 -24.71
CA ASP A 133 26.66 0.89 -25.26
C ASP A 133 26.84 1.99 -24.21
N GLY A 134 26.40 1.74 -22.97
CA GLY A 134 26.48 2.67 -21.86
C GLY A 134 25.34 3.70 -21.82
N ASN A 135 24.40 3.64 -22.77
CA ASN A 135 23.27 4.56 -22.79
C ASN A 135 22.25 4.18 -21.73
N ARG A 136 21.59 5.20 -21.18
CA ARG A 136 20.56 5.01 -20.17
C ARG A 136 19.24 4.63 -20.81
N VAL A 137 18.59 3.59 -20.28
CA VAL A 137 17.28 3.11 -20.70
C VAL A 137 16.35 3.08 -19.48
N PRO A 138 15.20 3.78 -19.50
CA PRO A 138 14.80 4.77 -20.49
C PRO A 138 15.80 5.93 -20.63
N ALA A 139 15.75 6.65 -21.76
CA ALA A 139 16.59 7.83 -21.96
C ALA A 139 16.36 8.86 -20.83
N PHE A 140 17.41 9.57 -20.43
CA PHE A 140 17.37 10.57 -19.34
C PHE A 140 16.98 10.01 -17.95
N CYS A 141 17.07 8.69 -17.75
CA CYS A 141 16.68 8.07 -16.49
C CYS A 141 17.77 8.17 -15.43
N VAL A 142 17.56 9.00 -14.41
CA VAL A 142 18.59 9.25 -13.40
C VAL A 142 18.52 8.29 -12.21
N ARG A 143 17.32 7.84 -11.83
CA ARG A 143 17.13 7.00 -10.64
C ARG A 143 15.92 6.08 -10.74
N THR A 144 16.06 4.88 -10.22
CA THR A 144 14.94 3.93 -10.08
C THR A 144 14.32 4.07 -8.69
N PHE A 145 13.00 4.19 -8.65
CA PHE A 145 12.19 4.16 -7.44
C PHE A 145 11.33 2.90 -7.41
N ARG A 146 10.81 2.58 -6.24
CA ARG A 146 9.65 1.71 -6.11
C ARG A 146 8.41 2.58 -5.96
N TYR A 147 7.27 2.06 -6.38
CA TYR A 147 5.99 2.73 -6.21
C TYR A 147 4.90 1.77 -5.79
N VAL A 148 3.89 2.30 -5.12
CA VAL A 148 2.66 1.59 -4.83
C VAL A 148 1.45 2.49 -5.07
N ASP A 149 0.43 1.87 -5.67
CA ASP A 149 -0.87 2.46 -5.94
C ASP A 149 -1.94 1.68 -5.20
N VAL A 150 -2.83 2.36 -4.51
CA VAL A 150 -3.97 1.72 -3.83
C VAL A 150 -5.22 1.90 -4.65
N PHE A 151 -6.07 0.87 -4.68
CA PHE A 151 -7.36 0.91 -5.34
C PHE A 151 -8.46 0.50 -4.37
N VAL A 152 -9.60 1.17 -4.47
CA VAL A 152 -10.85 0.85 -3.77
C VAL A 152 -11.92 0.70 -4.84
N ASP A 153 -12.51 -0.48 -4.93
CA ASP A 153 -13.52 -0.80 -5.94
C ASP A 153 -13.03 -0.49 -7.36
N HIS A 154 -11.78 -0.89 -7.64
CA HIS A 154 -11.03 -0.66 -8.89
C HIS A 154 -10.72 0.80 -9.23
N GLN A 155 -11.12 1.76 -8.41
CA GLN A 155 -10.73 3.15 -8.56
C GLN A 155 -9.48 3.43 -7.74
N ARG A 156 -8.52 4.16 -8.33
CA ARG A 156 -7.32 4.57 -7.61
C ARG A 156 -7.71 5.46 -6.42
N ALA A 157 -7.23 5.09 -5.24
CA ALA A 157 -7.39 5.84 -4.01
C ALA A 157 -6.10 6.61 -3.72
N GLY A 158 -6.16 7.93 -3.87
CA GLY A 158 -5.05 8.84 -3.59
C GLY A 158 -3.91 8.82 -4.62
N ASP A 159 -2.81 9.46 -4.24
CA ASP A 159 -1.65 9.61 -5.10
C ASP A 159 -0.75 8.36 -5.09
N THR A 160 0.14 8.28 -6.08
CA THR A 160 1.17 7.23 -6.08
C THR A 160 2.19 7.53 -4.98
N TYR A 161 2.47 6.54 -4.14
CA TYR A 161 3.56 6.66 -3.18
C TYR A 161 4.85 6.10 -3.78
N PHE A 162 5.90 6.93 -3.86
CA PHE A 162 7.24 6.55 -4.36
C PHE A 162 8.26 6.55 -3.22
N TRP A 163 9.21 5.62 -3.26
CA TRP A 163 10.35 5.56 -2.33
C TRP A 163 11.59 4.92 -2.95
#